data_AF-A0AAV2RU18-F1
#
_entry.id   AF-A0AAV2RU18-F1
#
_cell.length_a   1.000
_cell.length_b   1.000
_cell.length_c   1.000
_cell.angle_alpha   90.00
_cell.angle_beta   90.00
_cell.angle_gamma   90.00
#
_symmetry.space_group_name_H-M   'P 1'
#
loop_
_entity.id
_entity.type
_entity.pdbx_description
1 polymer ?
#
loop_
_entity_poly.entity_id
_entity_poly.type
_entity_poly.pdbx_seq_one_letter_code
_entity_poly.pdbx_strand_id
1 'polypeptide(L)'
;MDLFNIKSSYTYTCQVCSEVTIRNTATCSGLQESINGSSIETIIINNRVRTIERKCNSCQQDTNQIKREEFSSLPDILMVQAKRFSSYRTGTNQSFVKQKNWSEINPNNAIILTNIKYILKSVIVHYGKISNEGHYIVAFKDANGDWLNCTNNLIRKSDIPMTGYIFLYERASICAIKKPLLKPIVCETKNPIFRNH
;
A
#
# COMPACT_ATOMS: atom_id res chain seq x y z
N MET A 1 8.07 -20.44 -0.22
CA MET A 1 7.20 -19.41 -0.81
C MET A 1 7.00 -18.35 0.26
N ASP A 2 7.41 -17.11 0.02
CA ASP A 2 7.32 -16.05 1.02
C ASP A 2 6.21 -15.08 0.61
N LEU A 3 5.01 -15.36 1.13
CA LEU A 3 3.79 -14.74 0.61
C LEU A 3 3.69 -13.26 0.98
N PHE A 4 4.21 -12.87 2.15
CA PHE A 4 4.06 -11.51 2.70
C PHE A 4 5.31 -10.93 3.35
N ASN A 5 6.37 -11.70 3.63
CA ASN A 5 7.49 -11.13 4.37
C ASN A 5 8.38 -10.24 3.49
N ILE A 6 8.61 -9.04 4.00
CA ILE A 6 9.56 -8.05 3.52
C ILE A 6 10.73 -8.08 4.48
N LYS A 7 11.95 -8.18 3.96
CA LYS A 7 13.18 -8.04 4.75
C LYS A 7 13.90 -6.76 4.34
N SER A 8 14.25 -5.93 5.31
CA SER A 8 14.91 -4.64 5.05
C SER A 8 16.19 -4.49 5.87
N SER A 9 17.24 -3.95 5.27
CA SER A 9 18.44 -3.48 5.97
C SER A 9 18.37 -1.96 6.18
N TYR A 10 19.15 -1.46 7.14
CA TYR A 10 19.18 -0.02 7.45
C TYR A 10 20.60 0.49 7.54
N THR A 11 20.85 1.63 6.90
CA THR A 11 22.09 2.40 7.05
C THR A 11 21.80 3.74 7.70
N TYR A 12 22.75 4.20 8.49
CA TYR A 12 22.67 5.46 9.24
C TYR A 12 23.95 6.24 8.99
N THR A 13 23.83 7.42 8.40
CA THR A 13 24.99 8.29 8.10
C THR A 13 24.97 9.52 9.00
N CYS A 14 25.98 9.65 9.85
CA CYS A 14 26.20 10.83 10.69
C CYS A 14 26.45 12.07 9.81
N GLN A 15 25.71 13.16 10.02
CA GLN A 15 25.91 14.39 9.24
C GLN A 15 27.09 15.24 9.71
N VAL A 16 27.71 14.92 10.85
CA VAL A 16 28.86 15.67 11.39
C VAL A 16 30.19 15.01 10.99
N CYS A 17 30.35 13.71 11.28
CA CYS A 17 31.61 12.99 11.05
C CYS A 17 31.56 11.98 9.89
N SER A 18 30.44 11.90 9.16
CA SER A 18 30.23 10.99 8.03
C SER A 18 30.30 9.49 8.35
N GLU A 19 30.44 9.10 9.63
CA GLU A 19 30.40 7.70 10.06
C GLU A 19 29.12 7.00 9.58
N VAL A 20 29.26 5.79 9.02
CA VAL A 20 28.16 4.97 8.55
C VAL A 20 27.98 3.76 9.45
N THR A 21 26.82 3.64 10.09
CA THR A 21 26.43 2.43 10.84
C THR A 21 25.42 1.62 10.04
N ILE A 22 25.67 0.33 9.90
CA ILE A 22 24.72 -0.64 9.32
C ILE A 22 24.03 -1.38 10.47
N ARG A 23 22.71 -1.56 10.39
CA ARG A 23 21.95 -2.40 11.32
C ARG A 23 21.30 -3.58 10.61
N ASN A 24 21.17 -4.67 11.39
CA ASN A 24 20.60 -5.95 10.96
C ASN A 24 19.20 -5.82 10.39
N THR A 25 18.83 -6.85 9.62
CA THR A 25 17.59 -6.98 8.89
C THR A 25 16.35 -6.97 9.79
N ALA A 26 15.38 -6.10 9.52
CA ALA A 26 14.03 -6.21 10.07
C ALA A 26 13.15 -7.02 9.11
N THR A 27 12.14 -7.70 9.65
CA THR A 27 11.12 -8.40 8.86
C THR A 27 9.74 -7.83 9.19
N CYS A 28 8.92 -7.57 8.18
CA CYS A 28 7.51 -7.20 8.36
C CYS A 28 6.64 -7.86 7.28
N SER A 29 5.33 -7.93 7.52
CA SER A 29 4.37 -8.54 6.57
C SER A 29 3.71 -7.53 5.61
N GLY A 30 4.13 -6.26 5.66
CA GLY A 30 3.56 -5.18 4.87
C GLY A 30 4.20 -3.83 5.20
N LEU A 31 4.10 -2.89 4.26
CA LEU A 31 4.60 -1.53 4.40
C LEU A 31 3.53 -0.63 5.02
N GLN A 32 3.91 0.18 5.99
CA GLN A 32 3.02 1.19 6.58
C GLN A 32 3.59 2.59 6.32
N GLU A 33 3.07 3.24 5.30
CA GLU A 33 3.70 4.40 4.67
C GLU A 33 3.02 5.71 5.04
N SER A 34 3.83 6.72 5.33
CA SER A 34 3.35 8.10 5.48
C SER A 34 3.03 8.67 4.11
N ILE A 35 1.94 9.42 4.00
CA ILE A 35 1.50 10.00 2.73
C ILE A 35 2.35 11.25 2.44
N ASN A 36 3.39 11.09 1.61
CA ASN A 36 4.34 12.12 1.22
C ASN A 36 4.60 12.11 -0.31
N GLY A 37 3.60 11.71 -1.09
CA GLY A 37 3.64 11.64 -2.55
C GLY A 37 2.24 11.46 -3.12
N SER A 38 2.10 11.61 -4.44
CA SER A 38 0.82 11.51 -5.16
C SER A 38 0.52 10.10 -5.71
N SER A 39 1.45 9.16 -5.55
CA SER A 39 1.33 7.77 -6.04
C SER A 39 1.95 6.79 -5.06
N ILE A 40 1.53 5.52 -5.08
CA ILE A 40 2.10 4.50 -4.18
C ILE A 40 3.58 4.26 -4.44
N GLU A 41 3.99 4.24 -5.70
CA GLU A 41 5.40 4.09 -6.05
C GLU A 41 6.25 5.20 -5.44
N THR A 42 5.82 6.47 -5.60
CA THR A 42 6.52 7.62 -5.03
C THR A 42 6.51 7.60 -3.50
N ILE A 43 5.39 7.21 -2.88
CA ILE A 43 5.26 7.11 -1.42
C ILE A 43 6.24 6.08 -0.85
N ILE A 44 6.34 4.90 -1.45
CA ILE A 44 7.27 3.86 -0.98
C ILE A 44 8.71 4.39 -1.06
N ILE A 45 9.09 4.97 -2.20
CA ILE A 45 10.45 5.50 -2.43
C ILE A 45 10.78 6.63 -1.45
N ASN A 46 9.89 7.60 -1.29
CA ASN A 46 10.11 8.77 -0.44
C ASN A 46 10.28 8.39 1.04
N ASN A 47 9.60 7.35 1.50
CA ASN A 47 9.69 6.91 2.90
C ASN A 47 10.95 6.07 3.22
N ARG A 48 11.74 5.68 2.22
CA ARG A 48 12.98 4.92 2.43
C ARG A 48 14.14 5.76 2.95
N VAL A 49 14.10 7.08 2.78
CA VAL A 49 15.14 7.99 3.26
C VAL A 49 14.53 9.02 4.19
N ARG A 50 15.05 9.12 5.42
CA ARG A 50 14.60 10.13 6.37
C ARG A 50 15.72 10.57 7.30
N THR A 51 15.62 11.80 7.77
CA THR A 51 16.47 12.32 8.84
C THR A 51 15.93 11.88 10.19
N ILE A 52 16.81 11.43 11.08
CA ILE A 52 16.49 11.12 12.46
C ILE A 52 17.50 11.79 13.40
N GLU A 53 17.06 12.17 14.58
CA GLU A 53 17.95 12.68 15.63
C GLU A 53 18.46 11.50 16.47
N ARG A 54 19.78 11.38 16.60
CA ARG A 54 20.42 10.35 17.43
C ARG A 54 21.87 10.71 17.75
N LYS A 55 22.33 10.35 18.95
CA LYS A 55 23.74 10.37 19.33
C LYS A 55 24.60 9.47 18.43
N CYS A 56 25.65 10.04 17.84
CA CYS A 56 26.63 9.29 17.05
C CYS A 56 27.60 8.54 17.97
N ASN A 57 27.88 7.27 17.68
CA ASN A 57 28.84 6.47 18.45
C ASN A 57 30.31 6.87 18.20
N SER A 58 30.61 7.46 17.05
CA SER A 58 31.97 7.86 16.66
C SER A 58 32.32 9.25 17.21
N CYS A 59 31.58 10.30 16.84
CA CYS A 59 31.86 11.66 17.31
C CYS A 59 31.23 12.03 18.67
N GLN A 60 30.39 11.15 19.24
CA GLN A 60 29.71 11.34 20.53
C GLN A 60 28.77 12.55 20.62
N GLN A 61 28.45 13.20 19.49
CA GLN A 61 27.52 14.33 19.43
C GLN A 61 26.10 13.87 19.12
N ASP A 62 25.12 14.57 19.67
CA ASP A 62 23.73 14.50 19.22
C ASP A 62 23.63 15.17 17.85
N THR A 63 23.21 14.39 16.87
CA THR A 63 23.27 14.81 15.47
C THR A 63 22.06 14.29 14.70
N ASN A 64 21.76 15.00 13.62
CA ASN A 64 20.91 14.48 12.58
C ASN A 64 21.67 13.37 11.83
N GLN A 65 21.02 12.23 11.64
CA GLN A 65 21.53 11.13 10.84
C GLN A 65 20.57 10.85 9.69
N ILE A 66 21.13 10.63 8.49
CA ILE A 66 20.34 10.14 7.35
C ILE A 66 20.16 8.64 7.55
N LYS A 67 18.92 8.22 7.83
CA LYS A 67 18.51 6.82 7.84
C LYS A 67 18.05 6.44 6.43
N ARG A 68 18.66 5.42 5.85
CA ARG A 68 18.19 4.77 4.62
C ARG A 68 17.72 3.35 4.92
N GLU A 69 16.64 2.96 4.29
CA GLU A 69 16.12 1.59 4.29
C GLU A 69 16.24 1.00 2.89
N GLU A 70 16.77 -0.21 2.80
CA GLU A 70 16.90 -0.96 1.56
C GLU A 70 16.21 -2.30 1.69
N PHE A 71 15.48 -2.71 0.66
CA PHE A 71 14.83 -4.02 0.63
C PHE A 71 15.85 -5.10 0.27
N SER A 72 16.08 -6.02 1.19
CA SER A 72 16.91 -7.21 0.99
C SER A 72 16.11 -8.39 0.43
N SER A 73 14.81 -8.45 0.73
CA SER A 73 13.86 -9.42 0.16
C SER A 73 12.47 -8.82 0.12
N LEU A 74 11.74 -9.09 -0.96
CA LEU A 74 10.35 -8.69 -1.13
C LEU A 74 9.43 -9.92 -1.25
N PRO A 75 8.12 -9.79 -0.95
CA PRO A 75 7.17 -10.90 -0.96
C PRO A 75 6.51 -11.13 -2.32
N ASP A 76 5.84 -12.26 -2.51
CA ASP A 76 5.00 -12.47 -3.71
C ASP A 76 3.74 -11.59 -3.70
N ILE A 77 3.18 -11.30 -2.51
CA ILE A 77 2.10 -10.32 -2.34
C ILE A 77 2.61 -9.14 -1.52
N LEU A 78 2.65 -7.97 -2.14
CA LEU A 78 3.02 -6.72 -1.48
C LEU A 78 1.76 -6.02 -0.95
N MET A 79 1.71 -5.84 0.37
CA MET A 79 0.69 -5.05 1.04
C MET A 79 1.26 -3.70 1.46
N VAL A 80 0.59 -2.62 1.05
CA VAL A 80 0.96 -1.24 1.41
C VAL A 80 -0.22 -0.56 2.09
N GLN A 81 -0.04 -0.13 3.33
CA GLN A 81 -1.03 0.63 4.08
C GLN A 81 -0.63 2.11 4.08
N ALA A 82 -1.49 2.97 3.55
CA ALA A 82 -1.34 4.42 3.69
C ALA A 82 -1.79 4.83 5.10
N LYS A 83 -0.90 5.49 5.86
CA LYS A 83 -1.19 6.03 7.20
C LYS A 83 -2.12 7.24 7.10
N ARG A 84 -3.40 6.97 6.83
CA ARG A 84 -4.43 8.00 6.68
C ARG A 84 -4.87 8.61 7.98
N PHE A 85 -4.65 7.97 9.13
CA PHE A 85 -5.14 8.47 10.40
C PHE A 85 -4.01 9.01 11.25
N SER A 86 -4.19 10.22 11.75
CA SER A 86 -3.35 10.83 12.75
C SER A 86 -4.18 11.21 13.97
N SER A 87 -3.51 11.37 15.11
CA SER A 87 -4.10 11.91 16.32
C SER A 87 -3.15 12.95 16.89
N TYR A 88 -3.66 14.15 17.14
CA TYR A 88 -2.88 15.24 17.73
C TYR A 88 -3.63 15.84 18.91
N ARG A 89 -2.89 16.45 19.83
CA ARG A 89 -3.46 17.14 20.99
C ARG A 89 -3.75 18.59 20.62
N THR A 90 -4.91 19.09 21.02
CA THR A 90 -5.28 20.50 20.88
C THR A 90 -5.43 21.16 22.25
N GLY A 91 -4.70 22.24 22.48
CA GLY A 91 -4.80 23.05 23.70
C GLY A 91 -4.35 22.35 24.99
N THR A 92 -4.61 23.00 26.12
CA THR A 92 -4.26 22.54 27.48
C THR A 92 -5.16 21.41 27.98
N ASN A 93 -6.32 21.18 27.35
CA ASN A 93 -7.36 20.27 27.84
C ASN A 93 -7.22 18.80 27.39
N GLN A 94 -6.04 18.40 26.89
CA GLN A 94 -5.67 17.01 26.60
C GLN A 94 -6.61 16.19 25.68
N SER A 95 -7.53 16.83 24.96
CA SER A 95 -8.37 16.11 23.99
C SER A 95 -7.56 15.73 22.75
N PHE A 96 -7.69 14.47 22.32
CA PHE A 96 -7.09 13.97 21.09
C PHE A 96 -8.05 14.22 19.93
N VAL A 97 -7.63 15.03 18.97
CA VAL A 97 -8.33 15.18 17.69
C VAL A 97 -7.84 14.09 16.76
N LYS A 98 -8.77 13.25 16.29
CA LYS A 98 -8.51 12.25 15.26
C LYS A 98 -8.84 12.85 13.89
N GLN A 99 -7.90 12.75 12.96
CA GLN A 99 -8.08 13.26 11.61
C GLN A 99 -7.73 12.19 10.58
N LYS A 100 -8.56 12.10 9.54
CA LYS A 100 -8.23 11.35 8.33
C LYS A 100 -7.63 12.27 7.27
N ASN A 101 -6.52 11.83 6.68
CA ASN A 101 -5.92 12.39 5.49
C ASN A 101 -6.68 11.89 4.24
N TRP A 102 -7.30 12.84 3.55
CA TRP A 102 -8.10 12.62 2.34
C TRP A 102 -7.33 12.83 1.03
N SER A 103 -6.02 13.08 1.09
CA SER A 103 -5.19 13.23 -0.09
C SER A 103 -5.37 12.04 -1.03
N GLU A 104 -5.53 12.38 -2.30
CA GLU A 104 -5.59 11.42 -3.40
C GLU A 104 -4.21 10.78 -3.61
N ILE A 105 -4.22 9.47 -3.78
CA ILE A 105 -3.06 8.64 -4.04
C ILE A 105 -3.41 7.80 -5.26
N ASN A 106 -2.68 8.02 -6.35
CA ASN A 106 -2.77 7.15 -7.50
C ASN A 106 -2.28 5.74 -7.08
N PRO A 107 -3.12 4.71 -7.21
CA PRO A 107 -2.75 3.36 -6.80
C PRO A 107 -1.75 2.69 -7.74
N ASN A 108 -1.37 3.29 -8.88
CA ASN A 108 -0.47 2.71 -9.89
C ASN A 108 -0.89 1.30 -10.36
N ASN A 109 -1.30 1.11 -11.62
CA ASN A 109 -1.63 -0.24 -12.13
C ASN A 109 -0.48 -1.25 -11.98
N ALA A 110 0.76 -0.75 -12.06
CA ALA A 110 1.96 -1.50 -11.75
C ALA A 110 3.00 -0.58 -11.11
N ILE A 111 3.85 -1.14 -10.25
CA ILE A 111 5.01 -0.46 -9.65
C ILE A 111 6.25 -1.33 -9.81
N ILE A 112 7.44 -0.71 -9.79
CA ILE A 112 8.72 -1.42 -9.84
C ILE A 112 9.51 -1.13 -8.56
N LEU A 113 9.77 -2.18 -7.77
CA LEU A 113 10.58 -2.10 -6.56
C LEU A 113 11.78 -3.02 -6.72
N THR A 114 13.00 -2.49 -6.62
CA THR A 114 14.26 -3.26 -6.72
C THR A 114 14.25 -4.24 -7.90
N ASN A 115 13.89 -3.75 -9.10
CA ASN A 115 13.75 -4.54 -10.34
C ASN A 115 12.65 -5.61 -10.36
N ILE A 116 11.79 -5.65 -9.35
CA ILE A 116 10.62 -6.54 -9.30
C ILE A 116 9.37 -5.73 -9.66
N LYS A 117 8.67 -6.17 -10.70
CA LYS A 117 7.39 -5.59 -11.10
C LYS A 117 6.27 -6.17 -10.25
N TYR A 118 5.41 -5.30 -9.72
CA TYR A 118 4.21 -5.65 -8.99
C TYR A 118 2.99 -5.11 -9.74
N ILE A 119 1.92 -5.91 -9.82
CA ILE A 119 0.66 -5.55 -10.48
C ILE A 119 -0.41 -5.36 -9.41
N LEU A 120 -1.11 -4.23 -9.47
CA LEU A 120 -2.19 -3.93 -8.54
C LEU A 120 -3.34 -4.92 -8.71
N LYS A 121 -3.84 -5.47 -7.60
CA LYS A 121 -4.97 -6.40 -7.59
C LYS A 121 -6.21 -5.80 -6.96
N SER A 122 -6.04 -5.13 -5.83
CA SER A 122 -7.16 -4.52 -5.13
C SER A 122 -6.72 -3.38 -4.24
N VAL A 123 -7.67 -2.50 -3.95
CA VAL A 123 -7.53 -1.38 -3.04
C VAL A 123 -8.67 -1.44 -2.04
N ILE A 124 -8.34 -1.49 -0.75
CA ILE A 124 -9.32 -1.37 0.33
C ILE A 124 -9.48 0.12 0.64
N VAL A 125 -10.72 0.61 0.65
CA VAL A 125 -11.04 2.01 0.95
C VAL A 125 -11.84 2.07 2.25
N HIS A 126 -11.48 3.00 3.13
CA HIS A 126 -12.25 3.31 4.34
C HIS A 126 -13.09 4.57 4.13
N TYR A 127 -14.41 4.48 4.20
CA TYR A 127 -15.32 5.62 4.21
C TYR A 127 -15.69 6.00 5.64
N GLY A 128 -15.03 7.02 6.17
CA GLY A 128 -15.28 7.52 7.52
C GLY A 128 -14.29 8.62 7.86
N LYS A 129 -14.67 9.51 8.79
CA LYS A 129 -13.85 10.67 9.18
C LYS A 129 -12.74 10.31 10.17
N ILE A 130 -12.95 9.27 10.97
CA ILE A 130 -12.08 8.84 12.07
C ILE A 130 -11.74 7.36 11.92
N SER A 131 -10.75 6.88 12.68
CA SER A 131 -10.25 5.51 12.55
C SER A 131 -11.16 4.43 13.15
N ASN A 132 -12.07 4.81 14.06
CA ASN A 132 -12.95 3.90 14.79
C ASN A 132 -14.41 3.93 14.31
N GLU A 133 -14.69 4.61 13.21
CA GLU A 133 -16.02 4.69 12.61
C GLU A 133 -15.89 4.85 11.10
N GLY A 134 -16.66 4.04 10.36
CA GLY A 134 -16.77 4.15 8.93
C GLY A 134 -17.22 2.85 8.29
N HIS A 135 -17.03 2.76 6.98
CA HIS A 135 -17.40 1.62 6.16
C HIS A 135 -16.25 1.23 5.24
N TYR A 136 -15.87 -0.04 5.25
CA TYR A 136 -14.83 -0.55 4.36
C TYR A 136 -15.44 -1.11 3.08
N ILE A 137 -14.83 -0.80 1.95
CA ILE A 137 -15.10 -1.44 0.66
C ILE A 137 -13.82 -2.00 0.07
N VAL A 138 -13.96 -2.91 -0.89
CA VAL A 138 -12.86 -3.39 -1.71
C VAL A 138 -13.11 -2.97 -3.15
N ALA A 139 -12.17 -2.22 -3.73
CA ALA A 139 -12.14 -1.91 -5.15
C ALA A 139 -11.13 -2.82 -5.85
N PHE A 140 -11.47 -3.38 -7.00
CA PHE A 140 -10.61 -4.26 -7.79
C PHE A 140 -10.93 -4.14 -9.27
N LYS A 141 -10.05 -4.67 -10.12
CA LYS A 141 -10.31 -4.73 -11.57
C LYS A 141 -10.90 -6.08 -11.96
N ASP A 142 -11.88 -6.05 -12.84
CA ASP A 142 -12.40 -7.26 -13.48
C ASP A 142 -11.44 -7.75 -14.58
N ALA A 143 -11.83 -8.81 -15.29
CA ALA A 143 -11.05 -9.38 -16.39
C ALA A 143 -10.91 -8.44 -17.61
N ASN A 144 -11.79 -7.43 -17.74
CA ASN A 144 -11.75 -6.43 -18.80
C ASN A 144 -10.91 -5.20 -18.41
N GLY A 145 -10.48 -5.12 -17.13
CA GLY A 145 -9.74 -3.99 -16.60
C GLY A 145 -10.62 -2.87 -16.04
N ASP A 146 -11.93 -3.06 -16.00
CA ASP A 146 -12.89 -2.12 -15.42
C ASP A 146 -12.80 -2.16 -13.89
N TRP A 147 -12.89 -0.99 -13.26
CA TRP A 147 -12.94 -0.89 -11.81
C TRP A 147 -14.33 -1.27 -11.30
N LEU A 148 -14.34 -2.19 -10.33
CA LEU A 148 -15.51 -2.58 -9.58
C LEU A 148 -15.26 -2.29 -8.10
N ASN A 149 -16.31 -1.90 -7.37
CA ASN A 149 -16.32 -1.93 -5.93
C ASN A 149 -17.23 -3.06 -5.42
N CYS A 150 -16.79 -3.72 -4.36
CA CYS A 150 -17.57 -4.67 -3.58
C CYS A 150 -17.84 -4.05 -2.21
N THR A 151 -19.12 -3.95 -1.87
CA THR A 151 -19.60 -3.47 -0.59
C THR A 151 -20.70 -4.39 -0.10
N ASN A 152 -20.51 -5.03 1.06
CA ASN A 152 -21.42 -6.04 1.61
C ASN A 152 -21.71 -7.15 0.59
N ASN A 153 -22.92 -7.16 0.01
CA ASN A 153 -23.41 -8.13 -0.97
C ASN A 153 -23.56 -7.56 -2.39
N LEU A 154 -23.05 -6.36 -2.65
CA LEU A 154 -23.23 -5.63 -3.91
C LEU A 154 -21.89 -5.38 -4.59
N ILE A 155 -21.83 -5.69 -5.89
CA ILE A 155 -20.72 -5.36 -6.77
C ILE A 155 -21.22 -4.35 -7.81
N ARG A 156 -20.50 -3.23 -7.99
CA ARG A 156 -20.86 -2.18 -8.94
C ARG A 156 -19.64 -1.63 -9.65
N LYS A 157 -19.81 -1.08 -10.85
CA LYS A 157 -18.76 -0.30 -11.50
C LYS A 157 -18.40 0.92 -10.65
N SER A 158 -17.13 1.27 -10.63
CA SER A 158 -16.61 2.43 -9.90
C SER A 158 -15.50 3.12 -10.69
N ASP A 159 -15.14 4.31 -10.24
CA ASP A 159 -13.91 4.97 -10.67
C ASP A 159 -12.68 4.36 -9.98
N ILE A 160 -11.50 4.89 -10.34
CA ILE A 160 -10.23 4.54 -9.71
C ILE A 160 -10.28 4.93 -8.21
N PRO A 161 -9.92 4.03 -7.28
CA PRO A 161 -9.99 4.29 -5.84
C PRO A 161 -8.83 5.18 -5.34
N MET A 162 -8.88 6.48 -5.64
CA MET A 162 -7.83 7.46 -5.30
C MET A 162 -7.66 7.70 -3.78
N THR A 163 -8.62 7.29 -2.96
CA THR A 163 -8.56 7.42 -1.48
C THR A 163 -8.27 6.09 -0.78
N GLY A 164 -7.60 5.16 -1.47
CA GLY A 164 -7.22 3.84 -0.95
C GLY A 164 -6.48 3.86 0.38
N TYR A 165 -6.87 2.98 1.29
CA TYR A 165 -6.25 2.80 2.61
C TYR A 165 -5.21 1.67 2.59
N ILE A 166 -5.55 0.53 1.99
CA ILE A 166 -4.61 -0.59 1.79
C ILE A 166 -4.58 -0.91 0.29
N PHE A 167 -3.38 -1.10 -0.25
CA PHE A 167 -3.13 -1.43 -1.64
C PHE A 167 -2.45 -2.80 -1.68
N LEU A 168 -3.03 -3.73 -2.43
CA LEU A 168 -2.52 -5.09 -2.59
C LEU A 168 -2.01 -5.27 -4.01
N TYR A 169 -0.75 -5.68 -4.11
CA TYR A 169 -0.10 -6.00 -5.37
C TYR A 169 0.42 -7.42 -5.37
N GLU A 170 0.38 -8.04 -6.54
CA GLU A 170 0.99 -9.33 -6.79
C GLU A 170 2.25 -9.15 -7.62
N ARG A 171 3.32 -9.85 -7.25
CA ARG A 171 4.54 -9.92 -8.05
C ARG A 171 4.21 -10.44 -9.44
N ALA A 172 4.61 -9.71 -10.47
CA ALA A 172 4.51 -10.19 -11.83
C ALA A 172 5.42 -11.42 -11.99
N SER A 173 4.86 -12.55 -12.38
CA SER A 173 5.65 -13.73 -12.71
C SER A 173 6.59 -13.41 -13.87
N ILE A 174 7.86 -13.80 -13.74
CA ILE A 174 8.78 -13.80 -14.87
C ILE A 174 8.30 -14.95 -15.79
N CYS A 175 7.70 -14.59 -16.93
CA CYS A 175 7.05 -15.45 -17.95
C CYS A 175 5.60 -15.92 -17.69
N ALA A 176 4.65 -15.23 -18.33
CA ALA A 176 3.95 -15.81 -19.49
C ALA A 176 3.36 -14.68 -20.37
N ILE A 177 4.03 -14.38 -21.48
CA ILE A 177 3.32 -14.00 -22.70
C ILE A 177 2.58 -15.27 -23.14
N LYS A 178 1.42 -15.54 -22.52
CA LYS A 178 0.41 -16.45 -23.04
C LYS A 178 -0.89 -15.67 -22.98
N LYS A 179 -1.48 -15.44 -24.16
CA LYS A 179 -2.79 -14.81 -24.34
C LYS A 179 -3.79 -15.36 -23.32
N PRO A 180 -4.68 -14.51 -22.77
CA PRO A 180 -5.73 -15.00 -21.88
C PRO A 180 -6.68 -15.90 -22.68
N LEU A 181 -6.80 -17.17 -22.27
CA LEU A 181 -7.96 -17.98 -22.62
C LEU A 181 -9.09 -17.60 -21.66
N LEU A 182 -9.82 -16.53 -22.01
CA LEU A 182 -11.13 -16.29 -21.42
C LEU A 182 -12.08 -17.33 -22.02
N LYS A 183 -12.55 -18.28 -21.21
CA LYS A 183 -13.81 -18.97 -21.53
C LYS A 183 -14.95 -18.04 -21.08
N PRO A 184 -15.91 -17.68 -21.95
CA PRO A 184 -17.07 -16.91 -21.53
C PRO A 184 -17.87 -17.69 -20.49
N ILE A 185 -18.25 -17.01 -19.41
CA ILE A 185 -19.31 -17.48 -18.53
C ILE A 185 -20.61 -17.29 -19.30
N VAL A 186 -21.19 -18.39 -19.79
CA VAL A 186 -22.54 -18.38 -20.36
C VAL A 186 -23.52 -18.32 -19.18
N CYS A 187 -24.22 -17.20 -19.02
CA CYS A 187 -25.40 -17.13 -18.17
C CYS A 187 -26.55 -17.83 -18.90
N GLU A 188 -26.92 -19.03 -18.47
CA GLU A 188 -28.15 -19.68 -18.92
C GLU A 188 -29.36 -18.91 -18.38
N THR A 189 -30.01 -18.14 -19.25
CA THR A 189 -31.37 -17.65 -19.00
C THR A 189 -32.34 -18.80 -19.21
N LYS A 190 -32.86 -19.37 -18.11
CA LYS A 190 -34.03 -20.25 -18.17
C LYS A 190 -35.25 -19.40 -18.53
N ASN A 191 -35.68 -19.46 -19.78
CA ASN A 191 -37.01 -19.00 -20.19
C ASN A 191 -38.07 -19.99 -19.68
N PRO A 192 -39.11 -19.55 -18.96
CA PRO A 192 -40.27 -20.40 -18.69
C PRO A 192 -41.12 -20.56 -19.95
N ILE A 193 -41.40 -21.80 -20.31
CA ILE A 193 -42.29 -22.19 -21.41
C ILE A 193 -43.73 -21.85 -21.03
N PHE A 194 -44.38 -20.97 -21.80
CA PHE A 194 -45.84 -20.86 -21.85
C PHE A 194 -46.41 -22.18 -22.40
N ARG A 195 -47.29 -22.84 -21.64
CA ARG A 195 -48.19 -23.87 -22.16
C ARG A 195 -49.59 -23.27 -22.24
N ASN A 196 -50.08 -23.11 -23.47
CA ASN A 196 -51.50 -23.07 -23.77
C ASN A 196 -52.01 -24.50 -23.80
N HIS A 197 -53.05 -24.80 -23.02
CA HIS A 197 -54.20 -25.64 -23.36
C HIS A 197 -55.26 -25.48 -22.27
#